data_AF-A0A969QRG8-F1
#
_entry.id   AF-A0A969QRG8-F1
#
_cell.length_a   1.000
_cell.length_b   1.000
_cell.length_c   1.000
_cell.angle_alpha   90.00
_cell.angle_beta   90.00
_cell.angle_gamma   90.00
#
_symmetry.space_group_name_H-M   'P 1'
#
loop_
_entity.id
_entity.type
_entity.pdbx_description
1 polymer ?
#
loop_
_entity_poly.entity_id
_entity_poly.type
_entity_poly.pdbx_seq_one_letter_code
_entity_poly.pdbx_strand_id
1 'polypeptide(L)'
;MDITRQIRAELTDNSQVITPTDPKQLKGLFQGVDLAIGMRLHSLIMAAAEGCKCWAISYDPKVSKLMTEINIPGWELEDIPTDPVTITQAWQQHLQ
;
A
#
# COMPACT_ATOMS: atom_id res chain seq x y z
N MET A 1 1.38 -14.32 -9.23
CA MET A 1 -0.05 -14.63 -9.02
C MET A 1 -0.25 -15.74 -7.99
N ASP A 2 0.66 -16.69 -7.86
CA ASP A 2 0.45 -17.84 -6.95
C ASP A 2 0.48 -17.44 -5.47
N ILE A 3 1.43 -16.61 -5.05
CA ILE A 3 1.48 -16.07 -3.67
C ILE A 3 0.21 -15.26 -3.35
N THR A 4 -0.25 -14.41 -4.28
CA THR A 4 -1.47 -13.60 -4.10
C THR A 4 -2.70 -14.49 -3.86
N ARG A 5 -2.81 -15.59 -4.61
CA ARG A 5 -3.92 -16.54 -4.45
C ARG A 5 -3.82 -17.34 -3.14
N GLN A 6 -2.60 -17.72 -2.73
CA GLN A 6 -2.36 -18.38 -1.46
C GLN A 6 -2.77 -17.49 -0.28
N ILE A 7 -2.30 -16.25 -0.24
CA ILE A 7 -2.68 -15.28 0.79
C ILE A 7 -4.19 -15.07 0.82
N ARG A 8 -4.83 -14.92 -0.36
CA ARG A 8 -6.29 -14.77 -0.42
C ARG A 8 -7.04 -15.98 0.15
N ALA A 9 -6.52 -17.19 -0.03
CA ALA A 9 -7.15 -18.40 0.50
C ALA A 9 -7.06 -18.48 2.04
N GLU A 10 -6.05 -17.85 2.64
CA GLU A 10 -5.86 -17.79 4.09
C GLU A 10 -6.67 -16.66 4.76
N LEU A 11 -7.02 -15.61 4.02
CA LEU A 11 -7.84 -14.51 4.54
C LEU A 11 -9.33 -14.90 4.52
N THR A 12 -9.87 -15.18 5.71
CA THR A 12 -11.19 -15.78 5.90
C THR A 12 -12.36 -14.91 5.45
N ASP A 13 -12.27 -13.57 5.51
CA ASP A 13 -13.35 -12.66 5.07
C ASP A 13 -12.82 -11.31 4.54
N ASN A 14 -13.64 -10.63 3.72
CA ASN A 14 -13.44 -9.24 3.24
C ASN A 14 -12.12 -8.95 2.49
N SER A 15 -11.64 -9.92 1.70
CA SER A 15 -10.48 -9.71 0.81
C SER A 15 -10.83 -9.99 -0.65
N GLN A 16 -10.20 -9.26 -1.56
CA GLN A 16 -10.39 -9.41 -3.00
C GLN A 16 -9.07 -9.21 -3.74
N VAL A 17 -8.87 -9.99 -4.81
CA VAL A 17 -7.80 -9.75 -5.78
C VAL A 17 -8.39 -9.01 -6.96
N ILE A 18 -7.88 -7.82 -7.25
CA ILE A 18 -8.37 -6.96 -8.34
C ILE A 18 -7.23 -6.78 -9.35
N THR A 19 -7.50 -7.00 -10.64
CA THR A 19 -6.52 -6.87 -11.73
C THR A 19 -7.08 -6.00 -12.85
N PRO A 20 -7.30 -4.69 -12.61
CA PRO A 20 -7.81 -3.81 -13.65
C PRO A 20 -6.74 -3.64 -14.73
N THR A 21 -7.14 -3.72 -16.00
CA THR A 21 -6.23 -3.53 -17.14
C THR A 21 -6.27 -2.10 -17.68
N ASP A 22 -7.28 -1.33 -17.30
CA ASP A 22 -7.42 0.08 -17.67
C ASP A 22 -6.93 0.97 -16.50
N PRO A 23 -5.91 1.82 -16.70
CA PRO A 23 -5.45 2.78 -15.70
C PRO A 23 -6.56 3.70 -15.14
N LYS A 24 -7.63 3.97 -15.91
CA LYS A 24 -8.77 4.78 -15.42
C LYS A 24 -9.56 4.06 -14.35
N GLN A 25 -9.70 2.74 -14.44
CA GLN A 25 -10.37 1.95 -13.40
C GLN A 25 -9.56 1.96 -12.11
N LEU A 26 -8.23 1.98 -12.22
CA LEU A 26 -7.35 2.04 -11.06
C LEU A 26 -7.48 3.36 -10.29
N LYS A 27 -7.71 4.48 -10.98
CA LYS A 27 -8.06 5.77 -10.34
C LYS A 27 -9.35 5.65 -9.51
N GLY A 28 -10.43 5.14 -10.12
CA GLY A 28 -11.70 4.94 -9.42
C GLY A 28 -11.59 3.97 -8.23
N LEU A 29 -10.71 2.96 -8.33
CA LEU A 29 -10.45 2.04 -7.23
C LEU A 29 -9.88 2.78 -6.00
N PHE A 30 -8.86 3.63 -6.19
CA PHE A 30 -8.21 4.33 -5.07
C PHE A 30 -9.11 5.36 -4.37
N GLN A 31 -10.15 5.87 -5.04
CA GLN A 31 -11.13 6.74 -4.40
C GLN A 31 -11.94 6.04 -3.30
N GLY A 32 -12.05 4.71 -3.35
CA GLY A 32 -12.72 3.90 -2.33
C GLY A 32 -11.76 3.24 -1.33
N VAL A 33 -10.48 3.60 -1.33
CA VAL A 33 -9.46 3.00 -0.46
C VAL A 33 -9.05 4.01 0.61
N ASP A 34 -9.20 3.64 1.87
CA ASP A 34 -8.80 4.49 3.00
C ASP A 34 -7.27 4.52 3.19
N LEU A 35 -6.60 3.40 2.92
CA LEU A 35 -5.14 3.24 3.03
C LEU A 35 -4.59 2.31 1.95
N ALA A 36 -3.66 2.81 1.15
CA ALA A 36 -2.89 2.02 0.19
C ALA A 36 -1.50 1.69 0.77
N ILE A 37 -1.24 0.41 1.03
CA ILE A 37 0.09 -0.09 1.43
C ILE A 37 0.78 -0.64 0.19
N GLY A 38 1.93 -0.09 -0.17
CA GLY A 38 2.57 -0.42 -1.45
C GLY A 38 4.07 -0.33 -1.45
N MET A 39 4.70 -1.29 -2.14
CA MET A 39 6.13 -1.25 -2.45
C MET A 39 6.40 -0.75 -3.88
N ARG A 40 5.39 -0.73 -4.75
CA ARG A 40 5.55 -0.30 -6.15
C ARG A 40 5.36 1.20 -6.25
N LEU A 41 6.33 1.88 -6.86
CA LEU A 41 6.28 3.34 -7.06
C LEU A 41 4.95 3.79 -7.69
N HIS A 42 4.53 3.14 -8.78
CA HIS A 42 3.31 3.52 -9.48
C HIS A 42 2.04 3.33 -8.65
N SER A 43 1.96 2.32 -7.78
CA SER A 43 0.78 2.17 -6.93
C SER A 43 0.68 3.31 -5.91
N LEU A 44 1.81 3.73 -5.35
CA LEU A 44 1.86 4.85 -4.40
C LEU A 44 1.53 6.20 -5.08
N ILE A 45 2.07 6.44 -6.28
CA ILE A 45 1.75 7.65 -7.06
C ILE A 45 0.26 7.70 -7.41
N MET A 46 -0.30 6.59 -7.89
CA MET A 46 -1.71 6.54 -8.30
C MET A 46 -2.66 6.67 -7.12
N ALA A 47 -2.35 6.05 -5.98
CA ALA A 47 -3.12 6.20 -4.75
C ALA A 47 -3.07 7.65 -4.24
N ALA A 48 -1.87 8.22 -4.10
CA ALA A 48 -1.70 9.59 -3.63
C ALA A 48 -2.39 10.62 -4.54
N ALA A 49 -2.37 10.40 -5.87
CA ALA A 49 -3.03 11.26 -6.84
C ALA A 49 -4.57 11.29 -6.70
N GLU A 50 -5.17 10.27 -6.10
CA GLU A 50 -6.61 10.20 -5.81
C GLU A 50 -6.94 10.57 -4.36
N GLY A 51 -5.97 11.08 -3.59
CA GLY A 51 -6.16 11.51 -2.21
C GLY A 51 -6.21 10.35 -1.18
N CYS A 52 -5.92 9.13 -1.61
CA CYS A 52 -5.80 7.97 -0.72
C CYS A 52 -4.59 8.15 0.21
N LYS A 53 -4.75 7.85 1.51
CA LYS A 53 -3.60 7.77 2.43
C LYS A 53 -2.68 6.64 1.98
N CYS A 54 -1.37 6.81 2.11
CA CYS A 54 -0.39 5.87 1.61
C CYS A 54 0.55 5.44 2.72
N TRP A 55 0.92 4.15 2.73
CA TRP A 55 2.03 3.63 3.52
C TRP A 55 3.03 2.94 2.61
N ALA A 56 4.23 3.48 2.52
CA ALA A 56 5.26 2.95 1.65
C ALA A 56 6.06 1.81 2.32
N ILE A 57 6.39 0.80 1.52
CA ILE A 57 7.42 -0.19 1.84
C ILE A 57 8.53 -0.02 0.81
N SER A 58 9.60 0.68 1.19
CA SER A 58 10.68 1.02 0.28
C SER A 58 11.72 -0.09 0.25
N TYR A 59 12.05 -0.57 -0.95
CA TYR A 59 13.18 -1.49 -1.18
C TYR A 59 14.07 -1.00 -2.32
N ASP A 60 13.71 0.15 -2.89
CA ASP A 60 14.31 0.75 -4.08
C ASP A 60 14.42 2.26 -3.80
N PRO A 61 15.58 2.91 -4.03
CA PRO A 61 15.78 4.31 -3.71
C PRO A 61 14.74 5.28 -4.29
N LYS A 62 14.04 4.91 -5.36
CA LYS A 62 12.96 5.74 -5.91
C LYS A 62 11.74 5.83 -5.00
N VAL A 63 11.47 4.80 -4.20
CA VAL A 63 10.36 4.78 -3.25
C VAL A 63 10.73 5.65 -2.04
N SER A 64 11.93 5.52 -1.49
CA SER A 64 12.45 6.43 -0.45
C SER A 64 12.37 7.89 -0.88
N LYS A 65 12.78 8.20 -2.13
CA LYS A 65 12.67 9.56 -2.68
C LYS A 65 11.21 10.03 -2.73
N LEU A 66 10.29 9.21 -3.25
CA LEU A 66 8.86 9.56 -3.25
C LEU A 66 8.34 9.83 -1.83
N MET A 67 8.70 9.00 -0.86
CA MET A 67 8.32 9.19 0.55
C MET A 67 8.71 10.58 1.04
N THR A 68 9.93 11.02 0.75
CA THR A 68 10.40 12.35 1.13
C THR A 68 9.78 13.48 0.32
N GLU A 69 9.56 13.31 -0.99
CA GLU A 69 9.06 14.37 -1.88
C GLU A 69 7.61 14.75 -1.61
N ILE A 70 6.78 13.77 -1.25
CA ILE A 70 5.34 13.97 -1.01
C ILE A 70 4.90 13.58 0.40
N ASN A 71 5.84 13.46 1.34
CA ASN A 71 5.60 13.16 2.76
C ASN A 71 4.74 11.90 3.00
N ILE A 72 5.02 10.81 2.27
CA ILE A 72 4.37 9.52 2.52
C ILE A 72 5.12 8.81 3.65
N PRO A 73 4.44 8.42 4.76
CA PRO A 73 5.05 7.60 5.80
C PRO A 73 5.31 6.18 5.29
N GLY A 74 6.25 5.49 5.92
CA GLY A 74 6.58 4.13 5.52
C GLY A 74 7.81 3.60 6.23
N TRP A 75 8.24 2.43 5.80
CA TRP A 75 9.48 1.81 6.25
C TRP A 75 10.36 1.48 5.04
N GLU A 76 11.67 1.57 5.22
CA GLU A 76 12.59 0.81 4.40
C GLU A 76 12.40 -0.68 4.71
N LEU A 77 12.59 -1.54 3.71
CA LEU A 77 12.31 -2.97 3.78
C LEU A 77 13.17 -3.63 4.88
N GLU A 78 14.39 -3.14 5.06
CA GLU A 78 15.31 -3.58 6.10
C GLU A 78 14.83 -3.22 7.52
N ASP A 79 13.98 -2.20 7.64
CA ASP A 79 13.54 -1.62 8.91
C ASP A 79 12.08 -1.97 9.26
N ILE A 80 11.43 -2.86 8.50
CA ILE A 80 10.05 -3.26 8.78
C ILE A 80 10.00 -4.01 10.11
N PRO A 81 9.14 -3.59 11.07
CA PRO A 81 8.94 -4.32 12.31
C PRO A 81 8.47 -5.75 12.05
N THR A 82 8.96 -6.72 12.82
CA THR A 82 8.53 -8.13 12.68
C THR A 82 7.25 -8.45 13.45
N ASP A 83 6.88 -7.60 14.42
CA ASP A 83 5.67 -7.73 15.21
C ASP A 83 4.44 -7.16 14.45
N PRO A 84 3.42 -7.99 14.14
CA PRO A 84 2.21 -7.54 13.47
C PRO A 84 1.43 -6.47 14.25
N VAL A 85 1.51 -6.46 15.60
CA VAL A 85 0.82 -5.46 16.42
C VAL A 85 1.42 -4.08 16.19
N THR A 86 2.76 -3.98 16.20
CA THR A 86 3.47 -2.74 15.88
C THR A 86 3.12 -2.23 14.48
N ILE A 87 3.08 -3.13 13.48
CA ILE A 87 2.73 -2.76 12.11
C ILE A 87 1.30 -2.18 12.05
N THR A 88 0.34 -2.89 12.62
CA THR A 88 -1.08 -2.51 12.54
C THR A 88 -1.39 -1.23 13.31
N GLN A 89 -0.73 -0.98 14.44
CA GLN A 89 -0.87 0.27 15.19
C GLN A 89 -0.38 1.48 14.37
N ALA A 90 0.74 1.35 13.67
CA ALA A 90 1.26 2.43 12.84
C ALA A 90 0.28 2.80 11.70
N TRP A 91 -0.33 1.79 11.07
CA TRP A 91 -1.36 2.00 10.05
C TRP A 91 -2.62 2.65 10.61
N GLN A 92 -3.10 2.20 11.77
CA GLN A 92 -4.28 2.78 12.43
C GLN A 92 -4.06 4.24 12.84
N GLN A 93 -2.88 4.58 13.36
CA GLN A 93 -2.52 5.95 13.70
C GLN A 93 -2.48 6.85 12.46
N HIS A 94 -1.98 6.34 11.33
CA HIS A 94 -1.99 7.10 10.09
C HIS A 94 -3.39 7.29 9.51
N LEU A 95 -4.30 6.35 9.76
CA LEU A 95 -5.70 6.40 9.33
C LEU A 95 -6.56 7.40 10.13
N GLN A 96 -6.18 7.71 11.37
CA GLN A 96 -6.80 8.78 12.18
C GLN A 96 -6.54 10.18 11.58
#